data_AF-A0AAU8EUG9-F1
#
_entry.id   AF-A0AAU8EUG9-F1
#
_cell.length_a   1.000
_cell.length_b   1.000
_cell.length_c   1.000
_cell.angle_alpha   90.00
_cell.angle_beta   90.00
_cell.angle_gamma   90.00
#
_symmetry.space_group_name_H-M   'P 1'
#
loop_
_entity.id
_entity.type
_entity.pdbx_description
1 polymer ?
#
loop_
_entity_poly.entity_id
_entity_poly.type
_entity_poly.pdbx_seq_one_letter_code
_entity_poly.pdbx_strand_id
1 'polypeptide(L)'
;MKAQQNLPGAKAALVAFVLTVLLGAGATSAAALWQQSATATLAVSAAADWPAAAMSLHCTAGPGDSVTLTIQNIPAPTAVTIASRTSGGTYGSSVTVSPASATIVVGATTYGIPESVGSTKNGKVDLRVSATYTGGTGTAELLGLQLTGNNTRLACQ
;
A
#
# COMPACT_ATOMS: atom_id res chain seq x y z
N MET A 1 33.87 -58.97 17.33
CA MET A 1 32.43 -59.25 17.09
C MET A 1 31.81 -59.74 18.40
N LYS A 2 30.92 -58.96 19.03
CA LYS A 2 30.11 -59.43 20.16
C LYS A 2 28.66 -58.97 20.00
N ALA A 3 27.83 -59.99 19.77
CA ALA A 3 26.41 -60.19 20.06
C ALA A 3 25.48 -58.96 20.12
N GLN A 4 24.63 -58.83 19.10
CA GLN A 4 23.27 -58.31 19.25
C GLN A 4 22.52 -59.22 20.24
N GLN A 5 22.28 -58.71 21.45
CA GLN A 5 21.40 -59.37 22.41
C GLN A 5 19.94 -59.12 22.01
N ASN A 6 19.27 -60.23 21.70
CA ASN A 6 17.84 -60.34 21.48
C ASN A 6 17.08 -59.77 22.69
N LEU A 7 16.37 -58.64 22.50
CA LEU A 7 15.29 -58.23 23.40
C LEU A 7 13.99 -58.95 22.97
N PRO A 8 13.49 -59.91 23.77
CA PRO A 8 12.20 -60.54 23.50
C PRO A 8 11.10 -59.48 23.64
N GLY A 9 10.32 -59.27 22.57
CA GLY A 9 9.22 -58.30 22.52
C GLY A 9 9.41 -57.13 21.55
N ALA A 10 10.64 -56.84 21.10
CA ALA A 10 10.89 -55.75 20.16
C ALA A 10 10.16 -55.94 18.81
N LYS A 11 10.07 -57.19 18.34
CA LYS A 11 9.35 -57.53 17.10
C LYS A 11 7.83 -57.42 17.27
N ALA A 12 7.30 -57.73 18.45
CA ALA A 12 5.87 -57.62 18.75
C ALA A 12 5.43 -56.14 18.87
N ALA A 13 6.26 -55.29 19.46
CA ALA A 13 6.01 -53.85 19.56
C ALA A 13 6.03 -53.17 18.17
N LEU A 14 6.92 -53.59 17.27
CA LEU A 14 7.01 -53.06 15.92
C LEU A 14 5.80 -53.48 15.07
N VAL A 15 5.33 -54.73 15.21
CA VAL A 15 4.12 -55.21 14.53
C VAL A 15 2.86 -54.54 15.06
N ALA A 16 2.75 -54.32 16.38
CA ALA A 16 1.63 -53.59 16.97
C ALA A 16 1.61 -52.11 16.52
N PHE A 17 2.77 -51.45 16.49
CA PHE A 17 2.89 -50.08 16.01
C PHE A 17 2.47 -49.95 14.54
N VAL A 18 2.92 -50.85 13.68
CA VAL A 18 2.55 -50.86 12.25
C VAL A 18 1.07 -51.19 12.04
N LEU A 19 0.49 -52.11 12.83
CA LEU A 19 -0.95 -52.39 12.79
C LEU A 19 -1.79 -51.18 13.23
N THR A 20 -1.33 -50.41 14.21
CA THR A 20 -2.03 -49.22 14.70
C THR A 20 -1.97 -48.06 13.68
N VAL A 21 -0.88 -47.97 12.91
CA VAL A 21 -0.73 -47.02 11.80
C VAL A 21 -1.62 -47.41 10.60
N LEU A 22 -1.77 -48.72 10.32
CA LEU A 22 -2.56 -49.21 9.18
C LEU A 22 -4.08 -49.28 9.44
N LEU A 23 -4.53 -49.51 10.67
CA LEU A 23 -5.97 -49.64 11.02
C LEU A 23 -6.67 -48.32 11.41
N GLY A 24 -6.05 -47.15 11.18
CA GLY A 24 -6.82 -45.94 10.90
C GLY A 24 -7.53 -45.23 12.07
N ALA A 25 -7.03 -45.31 13.30
CA ALA A 25 -7.48 -44.46 14.41
C ALA A 25 -6.65 -43.16 14.54
N GLY A 26 -6.27 -42.56 13.41
CA GLY A 26 -5.51 -41.30 13.33
C GLY A 26 -5.77 -40.50 12.05
N ALA A 27 -6.88 -40.76 11.36
CA ALA A 27 -7.22 -40.18 10.07
C ALA A 27 -7.98 -38.84 10.16
N THR A 28 -7.53 -37.90 11.01
CA THR A 28 -8.05 -36.51 10.98
C THR A 28 -6.99 -35.42 11.02
N SER A 29 -5.70 -35.75 10.90
CA SER A 29 -4.66 -34.70 10.83
C SER A 29 -3.75 -34.82 9.60
N ALA A 30 -4.28 -35.32 8.49
CA ALA A 30 -3.66 -35.17 7.16
C ALA A 30 -4.53 -34.39 6.16
N ALA A 31 -5.74 -33.96 6.56
CA ALA A 31 -6.56 -33.03 5.77
C ALA A 31 -6.18 -31.55 5.98
N ALA A 32 -5.43 -31.23 7.03
CA ALA A 32 -5.05 -29.85 7.35
C ALA A 32 -3.97 -29.26 6.42
N LEU A 33 -3.34 -30.06 5.54
CA LEU A 33 -2.30 -29.58 4.62
C LEU A 33 -2.80 -29.39 3.17
N TRP A 34 -3.97 -29.94 2.81
CA TRP A 34 -4.52 -29.82 1.44
C TRP A 34 -5.58 -28.72 1.27
N GLN A 35 -5.98 -28.04 2.35
CA GLN A 35 -6.75 -26.80 2.28
C GLN A 35 -5.87 -25.53 2.34
N GLN A 36 -4.53 -25.66 2.38
CA GLN A 36 -3.64 -24.49 2.37
C GLN A 36 -3.40 -23.88 0.97
N SER A 37 -4.09 -24.32 -0.07
CA SER A 37 -3.90 -23.82 -1.44
C SER A 37 -4.52 -22.44 -1.73
N ALA A 38 -5.08 -21.73 -0.76
CA ALA A 38 -5.73 -20.44 -1.03
C ALA A 38 -5.60 -19.41 0.10
N THR A 39 -4.41 -19.20 0.65
CA THR A 39 -4.08 -17.87 1.21
C THR A 39 -2.61 -17.60 0.98
N ALA A 40 -2.27 -17.34 -0.28
CA ALA A 40 -1.10 -16.55 -0.58
C ALA A 40 -1.39 -15.12 -0.07
N THR A 41 -1.00 -14.84 1.17
CA THR A 41 -0.92 -13.47 1.67
C THR A 41 0.16 -12.79 0.83
N LEU A 42 -0.26 -12.10 -0.23
CA LEU A 42 0.59 -11.19 -0.99
C LEU A 42 0.95 -10.03 -0.05
N ALA A 43 2.01 -10.20 0.73
CA ALA A 43 2.71 -9.08 1.34
C ALA A 43 3.43 -8.35 0.21
N VAL A 44 2.72 -7.43 -0.46
CA VAL A 44 3.32 -6.48 -1.38
C VAL A 44 4.12 -5.49 -0.53
N SER A 45 5.36 -5.83 -0.20
CA SER A 45 6.35 -4.80 0.09
C SER A 45 6.70 -4.14 -1.23
N ALA A 46 6.05 -3.02 -1.54
CA ALA A 46 6.48 -2.10 -2.58
C ALA A 46 7.80 -1.41 -2.16
N ALA A 47 8.85 -2.19 -1.98
CA ALA A 47 10.20 -1.68 -1.99
C ALA A 47 10.67 -1.77 -3.44
N ALA A 48 10.43 -0.70 -4.20
CA ALA A 48 11.07 -0.55 -5.49
C ALA A 48 12.56 -0.27 -5.23
N ASP A 49 13.37 -1.32 -5.16
CA ASP A 49 14.84 -1.23 -5.02
C ASP A 49 15.53 -0.93 -6.38
N TRP A 50 14.93 -0.07 -7.18
CA TRP A 50 15.55 0.60 -8.33
C TRP A 50 15.24 2.08 -8.19
N PRO A 51 16.19 3.00 -8.46
CA PRO A 51 15.89 4.42 -8.37
C PRO A 51 14.89 4.76 -9.48
N ALA A 52 13.60 4.71 -9.15
CA ALA A 52 12.58 5.38 -9.94
C ALA A 52 13.08 6.81 -10.12
N ALA A 53 13.10 7.29 -11.38
CA ALA A 53 13.41 8.68 -11.65
C ALA A 53 12.62 9.54 -10.66
N ALA A 54 13.33 10.35 -9.87
CA ALA A 54 12.73 11.08 -8.76
C ALA A 54 11.68 12.03 -9.33
N MET A 55 10.42 11.58 -9.29
CA MET A 55 9.26 12.37 -9.66
C MET A 55 9.27 13.64 -8.79
N SER A 56 9.08 14.79 -9.40
CA SER A 56 8.92 16.05 -8.68
C SER A 56 7.57 16.68 -9.00
N LEU A 57 7.10 17.52 -8.07
CA LEU A 57 5.86 18.28 -8.21
C LEU A 57 6.20 19.76 -8.24
N HIS A 58 5.65 20.46 -9.22
CA HIS A 58 5.63 21.90 -9.26
C HIS A 58 4.20 22.39 -8.98
N CYS A 59 4.06 23.37 -8.10
CA CYS A 59 2.78 23.95 -7.74
C CYS A 59 2.71 25.38 -8.23
N THR A 60 1.63 25.74 -8.93
CA THR A 60 1.33 27.12 -9.33
C THR A 60 -0.11 27.48 -8.99
N ALA A 61 -0.42 28.77 -8.99
CA ALA A 61 -1.79 29.23 -8.88
C ALA A 61 -2.63 28.64 -10.03
N GLY A 62 -3.75 28.01 -9.69
CA GLY A 62 -4.70 27.47 -10.64
C GLY A 62 -5.81 28.46 -10.97
N PRO A 63 -6.77 28.05 -11.81
CA PRO A 63 -7.95 28.86 -12.08
C PRO A 63 -8.82 29.02 -10.81
N GLY A 64 -9.26 30.25 -10.55
CA GLY A 64 -10.10 30.56 -9.39
C GLY A 64 -9.41 30.30 -8.06
N ASP A 65 -10.03 29.46 -7.22
CA ASP A 65 -9.59 29.16 -5.85
C ASP A 65 -8.79 27.84 -5.74
N SER A 66 -8.25 27.35 -6.86
CA SER A 66 -7.52 26.09 -6.96
C SER A 66 -6.02 26.29 -7.19
N VAL A 67 -5.24 25.22 -7.05
CA VAL A 67 -3.83 25.16 -7.48
C VAL A 67 -3.68 24.22 -8.66
N THR A 68 -2.67 24.49 -9.48
CA THR A 68 -2.26 23.58 -10.55
C THR A 68 -1.00 22.84 -10.11
N LEU A 69 -1.06 21.52 -10.10
CA LEU A 69 0.08 20.65 -9.87
C LEU A 69 0.61 20.14 -11.22
N THR A 70 1.91 20.27 -11.44
CA THR A 70 2.60 19.73 -12.61
C THR A 70 3.58 18.67 -12.15
N ILE A 71 3.39 17.45 -12.64
CA ILE A 71 4.27 16.31 -12.44
C ILE A 71 5.44 16.41 -13.43
N GLN A 72 6.66 16.29 -12.91
CA GLN A 72 7.89 16.42 -13.68
C GLN A 72 8.81 15.21 -13.49
N ASN A 73 9.80 15.08 -14.37
CA ASN A 73 10.83 14.03 -14.35
C ASN A 73 10.33 12.60 -14.56
N ILE A 74 9.14 12.44 -15.15
CA ILE A 74 8.59 11.16 -15.58
C ILE A 74 7.98 11.27 -16.99
N PRO A 75 7.87 10.16 -17.74
CA PRO A 75 7.05 10.07 -18.94
C PRO A 75 5.57 10.41 -18.67
N ALA A 76 4.79 10.57 -19.73
CA ALA A 76 3.35 10.83 -19.62
C ALA A 76 2.66 9.77 -18.74
N PRO A 77 1.95 10.16 -17.67
CA PRO A 77 1.34 9.22 -16.76
C PRO A 77 0.10 8.57 -17.37
N THR A 78 -0.06 7.27 -17.14
CA THR A 78 -1.23 6.47 -17.53
C THR A 78 -2.25 6.37 -16.40
N ALA A 79 -1.82 6.54 -15.14
CA ALA A 79 -2.69 6.67 -13.98
C ALA A 79 -2.07 7.65 -12.98
N VAL A 80 -2.91 8.46 -12.32
CA VAL A 80 -2.47 9.32 -11.22
C VAL A 80 -3.43 9.18 -10.05
N THR A 81 -2.89 9.09 -8.85
CA THR A 81 -3.66 9.13 -7.60
C THR A 81 -3.15 10.23 -6.68
N ILE A 82 -4.06 10.86 -5.95
CA ILE A 82 -3.76 11.92 -5.00
C ILE A 82 -4.31 11.50 -3.64
N ALA A 83 -3.45 11.51 -2.63
CA ALA A 83 -3.84 11.42 -1.24
C ALA A 83 -3.50 12.74 -0.54
N SER A 84 -4.29 13.12 0.45
CA SER A 84 -4.13 14.37 1.18
C SER A 84 -4.14 14.12 2.68
N ARG A 85 -3.52 15.03 3.43
CA ARG A 85 -3.58 15.10 4.89
C ARG A 85 -3.53 16.53 5.38
N THR A 86 -4.04 16.77 6.58
CA THR A 86 -3.63 17.95 7.34
C THR A 86 -2.16 17.82 7.72
N SER A 87 -1.44 18.95 7.81
CA SER A 87 -0.02 18.96 8.16
C SER A 87 0.23 18.22 9.49
N GLY A 88 1.13 17.23 9.46
CA GLY A 88 1.42 16.36 10.60
C GLY A 88 0.44 15.21 10.83
N GLY A 89 -0.61 15.07 10.01
CA GLY A 89 -1.58 13.99 10.07
C GLY A 89 -1.21 12.73 9.26
N THR A 90 -2.13 11.79 9.21
CA THR A 90 -2.06 10.61 8.33
C THR A 90 -2.71 10.92 7.00
N TYR A 91 -2.15 10.40 5.90
CA TYR A 91 -2.79 10.47 4.59
C TYR A 91 -4.13 9.73 4.59
N GLY A 92 -5.16 10.41 4.09
CA GLY A 92 -6.46 9.80 3.84
C GLY A 92 -6.44 8.88 2.62
N SER A 93 -7.62 8.41 2.24
CA SER A 93 -7.79 7.57 1.04
C SER A 93 -7.30 8.29 -0.22
N SER A 94 -6.56 7.58 -1.06
CA SER A 94 -6.13 8.10 -2.35
C SER A 94 -7.29 8.12 -3.35
N VAL A 95 -7.42 9.22 -4.09
CA VAL A 95 -8.41 9.41 -5.14
C VAL A 95 -7.72 9.35 -6.49
N THR A 96 -8.26 8.56 -7.42
CA THR A 96 -7.75 8.47 -8.80
C THR A 96 -8.18 9.70 -9.61
N VAL A 97 -7.22 10.31 -10.29
CA VAL A 97 -7.44 11.42 -11.22
C VAL A 97 -7.81 10.86 -12.58
N SER A 98 -8.96 11.30 -13.12
CA SER A 98 -9.43 10.91 -14.45
C SER A 98 -9.82 12.15 -15.26
N PRO A 99 -9.28 12.33 -16.48
CA PRO A 99 -8.24 11.50 -17.11
C PRO A 99 -6.88 11.67 -16.42
N ALA A 100 -6.01 10.65 -16.54
CA ALA A 100 -4.63 10.78 -16.08
C ALA A 100 -3.89 11.84 -16.90
N SER A 101 -3.22 12.76 -16.21
CA SER A 101 -2.52 13.89 -16.83
C SER A 101 -1.32 14.29 -15.98
N ALA A 102 -0.27 14.80 -16.61
CA ALA A 102 0.87 15.38 -15.91
C ALA A 102 0.50 16.72 -15.24
N THR A 103 -0.56 17.38 -15.68
CA THR A 103 -1.07 18.63 -15.10
C THR A 103 -2.44 18.40 -14.50
N ILE A 104 -2.59 18.72 -13.22
CA ILE A 104 -3.78 18.40 -12.42
C ILE A 104 -4.19 19.64 -11.64
N VAL A 105 -5.48 20.00 -11.73
CA VAL A 105 -6.05 21.10 -10.96
C VAL A 105 -6.64 20.56 -9.68
N VAL A 106 -6.19 21.08 -8.53
CA VAL A 106 -6.59 20.66 -7.20
C VAL A 106 -7.29 21.81 -6.48
N GLY A 107 -8.58 21.63 -6.19
CA GLY A 107 -9.38 22.56 -5.38
C GLY A 107 -9.36 22.17 -3.90
N ALA A 108 -9.72 23.13 -3.03
CA ALA A 108 -9.70 22.95 -1.57
C ALA A 108 -10.65 21.86 -1.04
N THR A 109 -11.67 21.48 -1.81
CA THR A 109 -12.66 20.43 -1.48
C THR A 109 -12.49 19.16 -2.33
N THR A 110 -11.47 19.11 -3.18
CA THR A 110 -11.24 18.00 -4.11
C THR A 110 -10.23 17.00 -3.53
N TYR A 111 -10.24 15.76 -4.02
CA TYR A 111 -9.24 14.72 -3.69
C TYR A 111 -9.09 14.44 -2.18
N GLY A 112 -10.23 14.50 -1.47
CA GLY A 112 -10.33 14.14 -0.06
C GLY A 112 -9.60 15.07 0.89
N ILE A 113 -9.28 16.32 0.47
CA ILE A 113 -8.64 17.30 1.35
C ILE A 113 -9.51 17.49 2.60
N PRO A 114 -8.97 17.16 3.79
CA PRO A 114 -9.74 17.27 5.02
C PRO A 114 -10.04 18.75 5.30
N GLU A 115 -11.30 19.04 5.61
CA GLU A 115 -11.68 20.37 6.06
C GLU A 115 -11.01 20.65 7.41
N SER A 116 -10.37 21.83 7.53
CA SER A 116 -9.91 22.27 8.85
C SER A 116 -11.13 22.58 9.72
N VAL A 117 -11.36 21.76 10.74
CA VAL A 117 -12.45 21.92 11.72
C VAL A 117 -12.03 22.87 12.86
N GLY A 118 -12.95 23.71 13.32
CA GLY A 118 -12.72 24.67 14.43
C GLY A 118 -12.27 26.06 13.98
N SER A 119 -11.71 26.87 14.90
CA SER A 119 -11.30 28.27 14.64
C SER A 119 -10.11 28.38 13.67
N THR A 120 -9.43 27.28 13.37
CA THR A 120 -8.31 27.17 12.42
C THR A 120 -8.81 26.98 10.99
N LYS A 121 -9.82 27.75 10.61
CA LYS A 121 -10.17 27.97 9.20
C LYS A 121 -8.91 28.56 8.56
N ASN A 122 -8.26 27.84 7.63
CA ASN A 122 -6.95 28.14 7.02
C ASN A 122 -5.73 27.34 7.55
N GLY A 123 -5.86 26.01 7.63
CA GLY A 123 -4.75 25.11 7.95
C GLY A 123 -3.75 24.89 6.80
N LYS A 124 -2.69 24.12 7.08
CA LYS A 124 -1.77 23.60 6.06
C LYS A 124 -2.14 22.16 5.68
N VAL A 125 -2.06 21.86 4.39
CA VAL A 125 -2.35 20.54 3.81
C VAL A 125 -1.11 20.03 3.09
N ASP A 126 -0.86 18.74 3.22
CA ASP A 126 0.14 18.06 2.41
C ASP A 126 -0.57 17.16 1.40
N LEU A 127 -0.05 17.11 0.19
CA LEU A 127 -0.50 16.21 -0.87
C LEU A 127 0.58 15.19 -1.17
N ARG A 128 0.17 13.95 -1.45
CA ARG A 128 1.00 12.88 -1.99
C ARG A 128 0.42 12.49 -3.33
N VAL A 129 1.21 12.63 -4.38
CA VAL A 129 0.84 12.29 -5.74
C VAL A 129 1.62 11.05 -6.15
N SER A 130 0.91 10.03 -6.60
CA SER A 130 1.50 8.82 -7.18
C SER A 130 1.13 8.75 -8.64
N ALA A 131 2.10 8.57 -9.52
CA ALA A 131 1.91 8.49 -10.95
C ALA A 131 2.47 7.19 -11.49
N THR A 132 1.65 6.48 -12.27
CA THR A 132 2.07 5.30 -13.04
C THR A 132 2.35 5.75 -14.47
N TYR A 133 3.45 5.28 -15.04
CA TYR A 133 3.86 5.58 -16.40
C TYR A 133 4.53 4.35 -17.03
N THR A 134 4.76 4.39 -18.35
CA THR A 134 5.46 3.29 -19.03
C THR A 134 6.88 3.15 -18.46
N GLY A 135 7.15 2.04 -17.79
CA GLY A 135 8.45 1.76 -17.18
C GLY A 135 8.50 1.90 -15.65
N GLY A 136 7.43 2.34 -14.98
CA GLY A 136 7.39 2.31 -13.52
C GLY A 136 6.30 3.15 -12.86
N THR A 137 6.52 3.38 -11.56
CA THR A 137 5.71 4.29 -10.74
C THR A 137 6.62 5.30 -10.07
N GLY A 138 6.12 6.52 -9.92
CA GLY A 138 6.79 7.59 -9.19
C GLY A 138 5.86 8.12 -8.11
N THR A 139 6.43 8.56 -7.00
CA THR A 139 5.69 9.19 -5.91
C THR A 139 6.40 10.46 -5.49
N ALA A 140 5.64 11.53 -5.29
CA ALA A 140 6.13 12.81 -4.83
C ALA A 140 5.17 13.44 -3.83
N GLU A 141 5.70 14.19 -2.88
CA GLU A 141 4.92 14.91 -1.88
C GLU A 141 5.08 16.41 -2.06
N LEU A 142 3.96 17.13 -1.92
CA LEU A 142 3.92 18.58 -1.85
C LEU A 142 3.44 18.96 -0.46
N LEU A 143 4.33 19.60 0.29
CA LEU A 143 4.12 19.89 1.71
C LEU A 143 3.66 21.33 1.89
N GLY A 144 2.75 21.54 2.85
CA GLY A 144 2.45 22.85 3.39
C GLY A 144 1.51 23.74 2.58
N LEU A 145 0.78 23.22 1.58
CA LEU A 145 -0.23 23.98 0.85
C LEU A 145 -1.16 24.73 1.80
N GLN A 146 -1.39 26.00 1.51
CA GLN A 146 -2.19 26.86 2.37
C GLN A 146 -3.67 26.73 1.99
N LEU A 147 -4.50 26.25 2.92
CA LEU A 147 -5.93 26.51 2.85
C LEU A 147 -6.16 27.97 3.27
N THR A 148 -6.95 28.70 2.49
CA THR A 148 -7.34 30.09 2.75
C THR A 148 -8.84 30.26 2.49
N GLY A 149 -9.39 31.43 2.83
CA GLY A 149 -10.79 31.75 2.53
C GLY A 149 -11.80 30.90 3.31
N ASN A 150 -11.42 30.35 4.47
CA ASN A 150 -12.23 29.38 5.22
C ASN A 150 -12.39 28.05 4.45
N ASN A 151 -11.25 27.46 4.08
CA ASN A 151 -11.12 26.18 3.38
C ASN A 151 -11.77 26.16 1.98
N THR A 152 -12.00 27.33 1.39
CA THR A 152 -12.54 27.44 0.02
C THR A 152 -11.45 27.59 -1.03
N ARG A 153 -10.28 28.07 -0.62
CA ARG A 153 -9.16 28.35 -1.53
C ARG A 153 -7.89 27.62 -1.13
N LEU A 154 -7.19 27.08 -2.12
CA LEU A 154 -5.89 26.46 -1.95
C LEU A 154 -4.81 27.34 -2.60
N ALA A 155 -3.66 27.46 -1.95
CA ALA A 155 -2.52 28.20 -2.47
C ALA A 155 -1.21 27.42 -2.26
N CYS A 156 -0.33 27.50 -3.26
CA CYS A 156 1.06 27.07 -3.14
C CYS A 156 1.80 27.99 -2.16
N GLN A 157 2.78 27.44 -1.43
CA GLN A 157 3.70 28.21 -0.59
C GLN A 157 4.94 28.63 -1.37
#